data_AF-A0A7R9NL97-F1
#
_entry.id   AF-A0A7R9NL97-F1
#
_cell.length_a   1.000
_cell.length_b   1.000
_cell.length_c   1.000
_cell.angle_alpha   90.00
_cell.angle_beta   90.00
_cell.angle_gamma   90.00
#
_symmetry.space_group_name_H-M   'P 1'
#
loop_
_entity.id
_entity.type
_entity.pdbx_description
1 polymer ?
#
loop_
_entity_poly.entity_id
_entity_poly.type
_entity_poly.pdbx_seq_one_letter_code
_entity_poly.pdbx_strand_id
1 'polypeptide(L)'
;HSQKRLLAQYVKHRLGEVMANLVISLLWLLFSGGDARDLSDIMDTHAPSQAQGVRERRLFSMFTVVKFQNTPCLGNNGKNGTCFTPVECTQLQGSQQGMCASGFGVCCIILRPCMGTTNKNCTYWEGTAGNCQLEVQKCSPDICQLRLDFEQFTLAQPGPNGVCQTDQFTVTGGQNSVPAICGENTGQHMYIDTVSNAAPCKLNIASTGNMANRRWRIKVSQIPCCDYKAPEGCLQYFTASTGQIRSFNFIRDNAGKKLSNQDYAVCIRMNVNNCGVCYSQCDPTKNDFSISGMNTNMNTDSMDSEAGGTDCTTDFITIPCATTDNEKPTDCEAIRFCGGSLNENADAVPAPVYTFRKPFVMRVMFDGNDDPNNNLKGFCINYAQQLC
;
A
#
# COMPACT_ATOMS: atom_id res chain seq x y z
N HIS A 1 -26.91 -25.13 -30.73
CA HIS A 1 -28.33 -24.71 -30.60
C HIS A 1 -28.82 -24.50 -29.15
N SER A 2 -28.11 -24.95 -28.10
CA SER A 2 -28.53 -24.84 -26.69
C SER A 2 -28.19 -23.50 -26.01
N GLN A 3 -27.08 -22.83 -26.36
CA GLN A 3 -26.68 -21.57 -25.70
C GLN A 3 -27.58 -20.36 -26.03
N LYS A 4 -28.21 -20.32 -27.22
CA LYS A 4 -29.17 -19.26 -27.58
C LYS A 4 -30.49 -19.34 -26.78
N ARG A 5 -30.87 -20.53 -26.28
CA ARG A 5 -32.08 -20.71 -25.46
C ARG A 5 -31.89 -20.25 -24.01
N LEU A 6 -30.70 -20.44 -23.45
CA LEU A 6 -30.33 -19.97 -22.10
C LEU A 6 -30.27 -18.44 -22.03
N LEU A 7 -29.71 -17.78 -23.05
CA LEU A 7 -29.66 -16.32 -23.11
C LEU A 7 -31.06 -15.69 -23.22
N ALA A 8 -31.97 -16.32 -23.99
CA ALA A 8 -33.34 -15.85 -24.14
C ALA A 8 -34.17 -16.02 -22.85
N GLN A 9 -33.93 -17.08 -22.05
CA GLN A 9 -34.57 -17.27 -20.74
C GLN A 9 -34.06 -16.26 -19.70
N TYR A 10 -32.75 -15.95 -19.70
CA TYR A 10 -32.17 -14.98 -18.78
C TYR A 10 -32.65 -13.54 -19.05
N VAL A 11 -32.77 -13.15 -20.32
CA VAL A 11 -33.29 -11.84 -20.73
C VAL A 11 -34.78 -11.71 -20.40
N LYS A 12 -35.57 -12.78 -20.56
CA LYS A 12 -37.01 -12.77 -20.23
C LYS A 12 -37.28 -12.64 -18.72
N HIS A 13 -36.42 -13.21 -17.87
CA HIS A 13 -36.52 -13.07 -16.40
C HIS A 13 -36.18 -11.64 -15.94
N ARG A 14 -35.12 -11.04 -16.50
CA ARG A 14 -34.68 -9.68 -16.14
C ARG A 14 -35.63 -8.58 -16.63
N LEU A 15 -36.29 -8.78 -17.78
CA LEU A 15 -37.35 -7.87 -18.26
C LEU A 15 -38.62 -7.92 -17.40
N GLY A 16 -38.94 -9.08 -16.80
CA GLY A 16 -40.07 -9.21 -15.87
C GLY A 16 -39.89 -8.44 -14.57
N GLU A 17 -38.68 -8.46 -13.99
CA GLU A 17 -38.35 -7.75 -12.74
C GLU A 17 -38.35 -6.22 -12.91
N VAL A 18 -37.90 -5.72 -14.07
CA VAL A 18 -37.88 -4.27 -14.35
C VAL A 18 -39.29 -3.71 -14.58
N MET A 19 -40.16 -4.48 -15.25
CA MET A 19 -41.56 -4.08 -15.48
C MET A 19 -42.38 -4.13 -14.19
N ALA A 20 -42.12 -5.06 -13.28
CA ALA A 20 -42.78 -5.12 -11.97
C ALA A 20 -42.44 -3.90 -11.10
N ASN A 21 -41.19 -3.44 -11.08
CA ASN A 21 -40.77 -2.26 -10.33
C ASN A 21 -41.36 -0.94 -10.88
N LEU A 22 -41.50 -0.82 -12.20
CA LEU A 22 -42.15 0.33 -12.85
C LEU A 22 -43.65 0.44 -12.52
N VAL A 23 -44.35 -0.70 -12.46
CA VAL A 23 -45.77 -0.75 -12.09
C VAL A 23 -45.97 -0.41 -10.60
N ILE A 24 -45.08 -0.84 -9.72
CA ILE A 24 -45.11 -0.50 -8.29
C ILE A 24 -44.86 1.02 -8.07
N SER A 25 -43.95 1.63 -8.83
CA SER A 25 -43.69 3.08 -8.76
C SER A 25 -44.85 3.93 -9.32
N LEU A 26 -45.52 3.47 -10.38
CA LEU A 26 -46.71 4.14 -10.92
C LEU A 26 -47.93 4.00 -10.00
N LEU A 27 -48.09 2.87 -9.32
CA LEU A 27 -49.13 2.68 -8.30
C LEU A 27 -48.89 3.56 -7.06
N TRP A 28 -47.64 3.81 -6.67
CA TRP A 28 -47.31 4.75 -5.59
C TRP A 28 -47.73 6.20 -5.89
N LEU A 29 -47.57 6.64 -7.14
CA LEU A 29 -47.99 7.97 -7.58
C LEU A 29 -49.51 8.15 -7.66
N LEU A 30 -50.27 7.06 -7.78
CA LEU A 30 -51.74 7.08 -7.79
C LEU A 30 -52.37 7.06 -6.39
N PHE A 31 -51.61 6.72 -5.34
CA PHE A 31 -52.12 6.63 -3.96
C PHE A 31 -51.67 7.77 -3.02
N SER A 32 -50.72 8.61 -3.43
CA SER A 32 -50.37 9.84 -2.69
C SER A 32 -51.11 11.05 -3.26
N GLY A 33 -52.32 11.30 -2.76
CA GLY A 33 -53.07 12.53 -3.08
C GLY A 33 -52.36 13.79 -2.59
N GLY A 34 -52.37 14.84 -3.41
CA GLY A 34 -51.82 16.16 -3.06
C GLY A 34 -51.90 17.18 -4.20
N ASP A 35 -53.06 17.84 -4.30
CA ASP A 35 -53.38 19.18 -4.82
C ASP A 35 -52.91 19.65 -6.21
N ALA A 36 -53.90 19.76 -7.11
CA ALA A 36 -53.88 20.55 -8.33
C ALA A 36 -54.79 21.79 -8.17
N ARG A 37 -54.21 22.98 -8.36
CA ARG A 37 -54.83 24.30 -8.62
C ARG A 37 -53.74 25.11 -9.36
N ASP A 38 -53.94 25.97 -10.34
CA ASP A 38 -55.04 26.46 -11.17
C ASP A 38 -54.35 27.40 -12.20
N LEU A 39 -54.71 27.35 -13.49
CA LEU A 39 -54.81 28.50 -14.42
C LEU A 39 -55.03 28.00 -15.86
N SER A 40 -56.30 27.83 -16.21
CA SER A 40 -56.79 27.99 -17.58
C SER A 40 -57.43 29.37 -17.70
N ASP A 41 -56.95 30.21 -18.61
CA ASP A 41 -57.78 30.99 -19.54
C ASP A 41 -56.89 31.93 -20.36
N ILE A 42 -57.00 31.83 -21.69
CA ILE A 42 -57.20 32.94 -22.64
C ILE A 42 -57.09 32.38 -24.08
N MET A 43 -58.16 32.65 -24.82
CA MET A 43 -58.33 32.80 -26.28
C MET A 43 -58.95 31.66 -27.11
N ASP A 44 -60.19 31.99 -27.48
CA ASP A 44 -61.10 31.46 -28.49
C ASP A 44 -60.60 31.43 -29.95
N THR A 45 -61.11 30.41 -30.65
CA THR A 45 -61.61 30.34 -32.05
C THR A 45 -60.74 30.78 -33.25
N HIS A 46 -60.37 29.78 -34.08
CA HIS A 46 -60.79 29.56 -35.49
C HIS A 46 -59.70 28.84 -36.32
N ALA A 47 -60.09 27.78 -37.02
CA ALA A 47 -59.31 27.01 -38.01
C ALA A 47 -59.51 27.56 -39.44
N PRO A 48 -58.89 26.99 -40.50
CA PRO A 48 -57.49 26.56 -40.69
C PRO A 48 -56.89 27.12 -42.02
N SER A 49 -55.57 26.93 -42.22
CA SER A 49 -54.92 26.47 -43.47
C SER A 49 -53.63 27.21 -43.87
N GLN A 50 -52.81 26.43 -44.57
CA GLN A 50 -51.65 26.75 -45.40
C GLN A 50 -50.26 26.63 -44.78
N ALA A 51 -49.60 25.58 -45.27
CA ALA A 51 -48.23 25.19 -45.03
C ALA A 51 -47.23 26.26 -45.51
N GLN A 52 -46.30 26.63 -44.64
CA GLN A 52 -44.98 27.11 -45.04
C GLN A 52 -43.94 26.56 -44.05
N GLY A 53 -42.97 25.83 -44.58
CA GLY A 53 -41.89 25.20 -43.83
C GLY A 53 -41.01 26.24 -43.15
N VAL A 54 -41.17 26.39 -41.84
CA VAL A 54 -40.16 27.02 -40.98
C VAL A 54 -39.16 25.92 -40.61
N ARG A 55 -37.94 26.08 -41.12
CA ARG A 55 -36.79 25.24 -40.81
C ARG A 55 -36.54 25.33 -39.30
N GLU A 56 -37.01 24.35 -38.53
CA GLU A 56 -36.57 24.14 -37.16
C GLU A 56 -35.05 24.07 -37.19
N ARG A 57 -34.38 25.10 -36.67
CA ARG A 57 -33.02 24.96 -36.20
C ARG A 57 -33.10 23.99 -35.02
N ARG A 58 -33.03 22.69 -35.33
CA ARG A 58 -32.62 21.68 -34.37
C ARG A 58 -31.23 22.10 -33.88
N LEU A 59 -31.21 22.76 -32.73
CA LEU A 59 -30.01 22.89 -31.91
C LEU A 59 -29.64 21.45 -31.52
N PHE A 60 -28.81 20.83 -32.35
CA PHE A 60 -28.10 19.63 -31.94
C PHE A 60 -27.24 20.04 -30.76
N SER A 61 -27.74 19.70 -29.57
CA SER A 61 -26.98 19.70 -28.33
C SER A 61 -25.88 18.66 -28.48
N MET A 62 -24.79 19.03 -29.13
CA MET A 62 -23.60 18.19 -29.33
C MET A 62 -22.78 18.20 -28.04
N PHE A 63 -23.35 17.70 -26.95
CA PHE A 63 -22.55 17.22 -25.83
C PHE A 63 -21.89 15.93 -26.28
N THR A 64 -20.75 16.05 -26.96
CA THR A 64 -19.91 14.91 -27.27
C THR A 64 -19.27 14.46 -25.95
N VAL A 65 -19.87 13.45 -25.31
CA VAL A 65 -19.31 12.86 -24.10
C VAL A 65 -18.04 12.11 -24.51
N VAL A 66 -16.89 12.77 -24.33
CA VAL A 66 -15.59 12.16 -24.58
C VAL A 66 -15.36 11.08 -23.52
N LYS A 67 -15.27 9.83 -23.95
CA LYS A 67 -14.91 8.69 -23.10
C LYS A 67 -13.56 8.16 -23.53
N PHE A 68 -12.68 7.95 -22.57
CA PHE A 68 -11.41 7.28 -22.75
C PHE A 68 -11.14 6.36 -21.56
N GLN A 69 -10.20 5.43 -21.72
CA GLN A 69 -9.81 4.54 -20.64
C GLN A 69 -8.93 5.29 -19.62
N ASN A 70 -9.26 5.12 -18.34
CA ASN A 70 -8.51 5.71 -17.25
C ASN A 70 -7.18 4.96 -17.12
N THR A 71 -6.10 5.59 -17.55
CA THR A 71 -4.76 5.00 -17.59
C THR A 71 -3.82 5.73 -16.62
N PRO A 72 -2.77 5.07 -16.11
CA PRO A 72 -1.76 5.73 -15.31
C PRO A 72 -1.11 6.89 -16.06
N CYS A 73 -0.78 7.97 -15.37
CA CYS A 73 -0.09 9.11 -15.93
C CYS A 73 0.90 9.69 -14.89
N LEU A 74 1.90 10.43 -15.35
CA LEU A 74 2.82 11.15 -14.48
C LEU A 74 2.41 12.63 -14.47
N GLY A 75 2.13 13.17 -13.29
CA GLY A 75 1.76 14.57 -13.12
C GLY A 75 2.96 15.51 -13.24
N ASN A 76 2.71 16.79 -13.57
CA ASN A 76 3.75 17.83 -13.65
C ASN A 76 4.52 18.03 -12.33
N ASN A 77 3.93 17.65 -11.20
CA ASN A 77 4.56 17.67 -9.87
C ASN A 77 5.35 16.38 -9.53
N GLY A 78 5.54 15.49 -10.50
CA GLY A 78 6.30 14.24 -10.35
C GLY A 78 5.55 13.09 -9.67
N LYS A 79 4.28 13.28 -9.29
CA LYS A 79 3.46 12.24 -8.66
C LYS A 79 2.69 11.43 -9.71
N ASN A 80 2.51 10.14 -9.46
CA ASN A 80 1.68 9.28 -10.31
C ASN A 80 0.20 9.61 -10.11
N GLY A 81 -0.51 9.89 -11.18
CA GLY A 81 -1.95 10.09 -11.21
C GLY A 81 -2.65 9.06 -12.09
N THR A 82 -3.94 9.30 -12.31
CA THR A 82 -4.75 8.57 -13.28
C THR A 82 -5.39 9.56 -14.23
N CYS A 83 -5.42 9.22 -15.51
CA CYS A 83 -6.02 10.06 -16.54
C CYS A 83 -7.55 10.04 -16.38
N PHE A 84 -8.12 11.22 -16.14
CA PHE A 84 -9.56 11.45 -16.02
C PHE A 84 -9.97 12.67 -16.84
N THR A 85 -11.26 12.85 -17.11
CA THR A 85 -11.74 14.13 -17.61
C THR A 85 -11.55 15.23 -16.53
N PRO A 86 -11.44 16.51 -16.91
CA PRO A 86 -11.33 17.61 -15.93
C PRO A 86 -12.47 17.64 -14.91
N VAL A 87 -13.68 17.28 -15.36
CA VAL A 87 -14.88 17.23 -14.52
C VAL A 87 -14.80 16.08 -13.52
N GLU A 88 -14.47 14.87 -13.98
CA GLU A 88 -14.29 13.71 -13.08
C GLU A 88 -13.19 13.96 -12.07
N CYS A 89 -12.06 14.56 -12.47
CA CYS A 89 -10.98 14.84 -11.54
C CYS A 89 -11.41 15.79 -10.42
N THR A 90 -12.15 16.85 -10.76
CA THR A 90 -12.73 17.79 -9.80
C THR A 90 -13.74 17.09 -8.87
N GLN A 91 -14.61 16.23 -9.41
CA GLN A 91 -15.59 15.46 -8.62
C GLN A 91 -14.92 14.48 -7.65
N LEU A 92 -13.76 13.94 -8.02
CA LEU A 92 -12.96 13.08 -7.14
C LEU A 92 -12.17 13.87 -6.09
N GLN A 93 -12.27 15.21 -6.09
CA GLN A 93 -11.44 16.13 -5.30
C GLN A 93 -9.95 15.93 -5.57
N GLY A 94 -9.61 15.57 -6.81
CA GLY A 94 -8.23 15.42 -7.25
C GLY A 94 -7.63 16.73 -7.76
N SER A 95 -6.31 16.78 -7.80
CA SER A 95 -5.55 17.86 -8.40
C SER A 95 -5.23 17.54 -9.86
N GLN A 96 -5.51 18.47 -10.77
CA GLN A 96 -5.20 18.34 -12.19
C GLN A 96 -3.73 18.68 -12.43
N GLN A 97 -2.93 17.73 -12.91
CA GLN A 97 -1.47 17.84 -12.99
C GLN A 97 -0.96 17.51 -14.40
N GLY A 98 -1.25 18.36 -15.38
CA GLY A 98 -0.88 18.14 -16.77
C GLY A 98 -1.94 17.40 -17.57
N MET A 99 -1.72 17.29 -18.89
CA MET A 99 -2.67 16.70 -19.84
C MET A 99 -2.35 15.23 -20.13
N CYS A 100 -3.36 14.45 -20.45
CA CYS A 100 -3.25 13.05 -20.87
C CYS A 100 -4.33 12.73 -21.93
N ALA A 101 -4.37 11.48 -22.41
CA ALA A 101 -5.30 11.05 -23.46
C ALA A 101 -5.33 12.01 -24.67
N SER A 102 -4.15 12.34 -25.21
CA SER A 102 -4.00 13.27 -26.35
C SER A 102 -4.67 14.65 -26.15
N GLY A 103 -4.74 15.14 -24.90
CA GLY A 103 -5.31 16.44 -24.56
C GLY A 103 -6.78 16.41 -24.16
N PHE A 104 -7.45 15.25 -24.24
CA PHE A 104 -8.84 15.11 -23.80
C PHE A 104 -8.99 14.91 -22.29
N GLY A 105 -7.92 14.53 -21.60
CA GLY A 105 -7.91 14.29 -20.16
C GLY A 105 -6.84 15.09 -19.42
N VAL A 106 -6.93 15.04 -18.10
CA VAL A 106 -5.94 15.58 -17.17
C VAL A 106 -5.38 14.47 -16.29
N CYS A 107 -4.11 14.57 -15.94
CA CYS A 107 -3.52 13.65 -14.99
C CYS A 107 -4.01 14.01 -13.59
N CYS A 108 -4.96 13.23 -13.07
CA CYS A 108 -5.61 13.52 -11.80
C CYS A 108 -4.89 12.84 -10.65
N ILE A 109 -4.56 13.63 -9.63
CA ILE A 109 -3.92 13.15 -8.40
C ILE A 109 -4.92 13.23 -7.26
N ILE A 110 -5.35 12.07 -6.77
CA ILE A 110 -6.34 11.98 -5.71
C ILE A 110 -5.63 12.17 -4.38
N LEU A 111 -5.94 13.27 -3.70
CA LEU A 111 -5.40 13.61 -2.38
C LEU A 111 -6.51 13.42 -1.35
N ARG A 112 -6.19 12.79 -0.22
CA ARG A 112 -7.13 12.66 0.91
C ARG A 112 -6.55 13.30 2.15
N PRO A 113 -7.33 14.17 2.83
CA PRO A 113 -6.94 14.75 4.10
C PRO A 113 -7.12 13.75 5.24
N CYS A 114 -6.76 14.17 6.43
CA CYS A 114 -7.10 13.47 7.67
C CYS A 114 -8.61 13.26 7.83
N MET A 115 -8.95 12.13 8.44
CA MET A 115 -10.32 11.65 8.64
C MET A 115 -11.08 11.40 7.33
N GLY A 116 -10.34 11.26 6.22
CA GLY A 116 -10.90 10.96 4.92
C GLY A 116 -11.21 9.47 4.73
N THR A 117 -11.94 9.21 3.64
CA THR A 117 -12.15 7.87 3.11
C THR A 117 -11.74 7.86 1.64
N THR A 118 -11.20 6.75 1.15
CA THR A 118 -10.97 6.55 -0.28
C THR A 118 -11.45 5.18 -0.74
N ASN A 119 -12.08 5.14 -1.91
CA ASN A 119 -12.37 3.93 -2.67
C ASN A 119 -11.67 3.96 -4.04
N LYS A 120 -10.61 4.76 -4.18
CA LYS A 120 -9.89 4.95 -5.43
C LYS A 120 -8.47 4.44 -5.31
N ASN A 121 -8.01 3.79 -6.37
CA ASN A 121 -6.61 3.38 -6.49
C ASN A 121 -5.71 4.62 -6.66
N CYS A 122 -4.43 4.49 -6.32
CA CYS A 122 -3.43 5.56 -6.40
C CYS A 122 -3.83 6.83 -5.64
N THR A 123 -4.31 6.66 -4.40
CA THR A 123 -4.66 7.79 -3.51
C THR A 123 -3.44 8.20 -2.70
N TYR A 124 -3.20 9.50 -2.55
CA TYR A 124 -2.18 10.05 -1.66
C TYR A 124 -2.83 10.52 -0.38
N TRP A 125 -2.34 10.03 0.75
CA TRP A 125 -2.73 10.47 2.08
C TRP A 125 -1.63 11.35 2.66
N GLU A 126 -1.96 12.60 2.94
CA GLU A 126 -0.99 13.59 3.42
C GLU A 126 -1.45 14.24 4.71
N GLY A 127 -0.49 14.53 5.57
CA GLY A 127 -0.71 15.34 6.76
C GLY A 127 0.61 15.66 7.47
N THR A 128 0.51 16.55 8.46
CA THR A 128 1.67 17.18 9.09
C THR A 128 1.66 17.08 10.61
N ALA A 129 0.60 16.55 11.24
CA ALA A 129 0.46 16.49 12.69
C ALA A 129 -0.85 15.81 13.11
N GLY A 130 -0.89 15.34 14.36
CA GLY A 130 -2.12 15.03 15.10
C GLY A 130 -2.70 13.64 14.84
N ASN A 131 -3.78 13.35 15.56
CA ASN A 131 -4.54 12.12 15.37
C ASN A 131 -5.26 12.17 14.02
N CYS A 132 -4.87 11.27 13.13
CA CYS A 132 -5.30 11.27 11.75
C CYS A 132 -5.56 9.84 11.29
N GLN A 133 -6.70 9.63 10.66
CA GLN A 133 -7.05 8.35 10.06
C GLN A 133 -7.37 8.51 8.57
N LEU A 134 -7.04 7.52 7.76
CA LEU A 134 -7.62 7.31 6.44
C LEU A 134 -8.31 5.93 6.41
N GLU A 135 -9.57 5.91 6.03
CA GLU A 135 -10.28 4.67 5.72
C GLU A 135 -10.10 4.31 4.23
N VAL A 136 -9.56 3.13 3.96
CA VAL A 136 -9.34 2.61 2.61
C VAL A 136 -10.37 1.53 2.31
N GLN A 137 -11.32 1.89 1.47
CA GLN A 137 -12.30 0.98 0.91
C GLN A 137 -11.78 0.40 -0.40
N LYS A 138 -12.08 -0.88 -0.65
CA LYS A 138 -11.70 -1.54 -1.89
C LYS A 138 -12.39 -0.86 -3.07
N CYS A 139 -11.63 -0.55 -4.12
CA CYS A 139 -12.18 0.03 -5.35
C CYS A 139 -12.92 -1.02 -6.21
N SER A 140 -12.69 -2.31 -5.92
CA SER A 140 -13.30 -3.48 -6.56
C SER A 140 -13.29 -4.66 -5.57
N PRO A 141 -14.26 -5.60 -5.62
CA PRO A 141 -14.19 -6.84 -4.84
C PRO A 141 -12.95 -7.70 -5.14
N ASP A 142 -12.34 -7.53 -6.31
CA ASP A 142 -11.15 -8.27 -6.77
C ASP A 142 -9.83 -7.73 -6.18
N ILE A 143 -9.87 -6.77 -5.26
CA ILE A 143 -8.65 -6.30 -4.58
C ILE A 143 -8.25 -7.31 -3.50
N CYS A 144 -7.02 -7.82 -3.62
CA CYS A 144 -6.42 -8.75 -2.66
C CYS A 144 -5.43 -8.07 -1.71
N GLN A 145 -4.82 -6.96 -2.11
CA GLN A 145 -3.73 -6.38 -1.34
C GLN A 145 -3.68 -4.85 -1.47
N LEU A 146 -3.28 -4.17 -0.41
CA LEU A 146 -2.88 -2.77 -0.47
C LEU A 146 -1.36 -2.69 -0.44
N ARG A 147 -0.79 -1.78 -1.24
CA ARG A 147 0.60 -1.35 -1.13
C ARG A 147 0.63 0.09 -0.66
N LEU A 148 1.36 0.33 0.42
CA LEU A 148 1.62 1.64 0.98
C LEU A 148 3.06 2.02 0.64
N ASP A 149 3.25 3.07 -0.14
CA ASP A 149 4.58 3.64 -0.41
C ASP A 149 4.76 4.90 0.42
N PHE A 150 5.79 4.95 1.27
CA PHE A 150 6.08 6.07 2.15
C PHE A 150 6.96 7.10 1.43
N GLU A 151 6.35 7.92 0.58
CA GLU A 151 7.07 8.95 -0.18
C GLU A 151 7.65 10.05 0.73
N GLN A 152 6.98 10.32 1.84
CA GLN A 152 7.51 11.09 2.96
C GLN A 152 6.96 10.45 4.24
N PHE A 153 7.80 10.20 5.23
CA PHE A 153 7.35 9.67 6.50
C PHE A 153 8.34 10.00 7.60
N THR A 154 8.03 11.04 8.36
CA THR A 154 8.78 11.47 9.53
C THR A 154 7.84 11.64 10.71
N LEU A 155 7.91 10.70 11.65
CA LEU A 155 7.21 10.72 12.94
C LEU A 155 8.21 10.85 14.10
N ALA A 156 7.74 10.85 15.33
CA ALA A 156 8.58 10.82 16.53
C ALA A 156 9.48 9.60 16.50
N GLN A 157 10.76 9.78 16.83
CA GLN A 157 11.61 8.65 17.15
C GLN A 157 10.97 7.85 18.30
N PRO A 158 11.16 6.52 18.33
CA PRO A 158 10.71 5.71 19.45
C PRO A 158 11.36 6.17 20.75
N GLY A 159 10.79 5.74 21.88
CA GLY A 159 11.41 5.93 23.18
C GLY A 159 12.73 5.17 23.32
N PRO A 160 13.45 5.34 24.44
CA PRO A 160 14.70 4.63 24.69
C PRO A 160 14.57 3.11 24.60
N ASN A 161 13.41 2.52 24.87
CA ASN A 161 13.21 1.08 24.74
C ASN A 161 12.72 0.66 23.35
N GLY A 162 12.90 1.46 22.29
CA GLY A 162 12.48 1.12 20.92
C GLY A 162 10.96 1.13 20.67
N VAL A 163 10.14 1.42 21.69
CA VAL A 163 8.68 1.49 21.57
C VAL A 163 8.22 2.85 21.07
N CYS A 164 7.31 2.85 20.10
CA CYS A 164 6.67 4.04 19.56
C CYS A 164 5.63 4.62 20.54
N GLN A 165 6.07 5.42 21.51
CA GLN A 165 5.19 5.95 22.57
C GLN A 165 4.54 7.29 22.18
N THR A 166 5.30 8.19 21.57
CA THR A 166 4.84 9.55 21.25
C THR A 166 3.98 9.59 20.00
N ASP A 167 4.47 8.98 18.93
CA ASP A 167 3.75 8.83 17.67
C ASP A 167 3.69 7.36 17.27
N GLN A 168 2.59 6.94 16.68
CA GLN A 168 2.39 5.60 16.15
C GLN A 168 1.67 5.68 14.81
N PHE A 169 2.24 5.04 13.79
CA PHE A 169 1.49 4.60 12.63
C PHE A 169 1.06 3.16 12.82
N THR A 170 -0.24 2.91 12.68
CA THR A 170 -0.83 1.57 12.78
C THR A 170 -1.79 1.31 11.62
N VAL A 171 -1.88 0.04 11.23
CA VAL A 171 -2.82 -0.42 10.21
C VAL A 171 -3.77 -1.42 10.84
N THR A 172 -5.08 -1.21 10.68
CA THR A 172 -6.10 -2.16 11.12
C THR A 172 -6.95 -2.63 9.94
N GLY A 173 -7.60 -3.78 10.07
CA GLY A 173 -8.40 -4.41 9.01
C GLY A 173 -7.59 -5.17 7.95
N GLY A 174 -6.26 -5.18 8.05
CA GLY A 174 -5.40 -6.10 7.30
C GLY A 174 -5.50 -7.54 7.82
N GLN A 175 -5.08 -8.51 7.00
CA GLN A 175 -5.07 -9.94 7.37
C GLN A 175 -3.69 -10.43 7.84
N ASN A 176 -2.62 -9.81 7.34
CA ASN A 176 -1.28 -10.03 7.85
C ASN A 176 -1.02 -9.19 9.10
N SER A 177 -0.06 -9.63 9.93
CA SER A 177 0.43 -8.85 11.06
C SER A 177 1.17 -7.61 10.55
N VAL A 178 0.78 -6.44 11.02
CA VAL A 178 1.42 -5.16 10.71
C VAL A 178 1.83 -4.51 12.04
N PRO A 179 3.12 -4.49 12.38
CA PRO A 179 3.57 -3.86 13.61
C PRO A 179 3.37 -2.34 13.54
N ALA A 180 3.20 -1.73 14.71
CA ALA A 180 3.23 -0.27 14.82
C ALA A 180 4.64 0.23 14.47
N ILE A 181 4.71 1.33 13.71
CA ILE A 181 5.99 1.98 13.38
C ILE A 181 5.95 3.48 13.67
N CYS A 182 7.13 4.06 13.85
CA CYS A 182 7.34 5.49 14.05
C CYS A 182 8.73 5.88 13.52
N GLY A 183 9.14 7.12 13.77
CA GLY A 183 10.42 7.66 13.32
C GLY A 183 10.47 7.90 11.81
N GLU A 184 11.61 7.63 11.19
CA GLU A 184 11.89 7.93 9.78
C GLU A 184 11.74 6.69 8.90
N ASN A 185 10.81 6.75 7.95
CA ASN A 185 10.54 5.62 7.04
C ASN A 185 10.37 6.08 5.58
N THR A 186 10.84 7.27 5.22
CA THR A 186 10.79 7.74 3.84
C THR A 186 11.51 6.76 2.90
N GLY A 187 10.86 6.43 1.78
CA GLY A 187 11.33 5.48 0.78
C GLY A 187 11.11 4.01 1.14
N GLN A 188 10.47 3.71 2.27
CA GLN A 188 10.02 2.36 2.61
C GLN A 188 8.61 2.09 2.08
N HIS A 189 8.17 0.84 2.19
CA HIS A 189 6.82 0.43 1.81
C HIS A 189 6.29 -0.69 2.72
N MET A 190 4.97 -0.88 2.67
CA MET A 190 4.26 -1.99 3.31
C MET A 190 3.25 -2.61 2.35
N TYR A 191 3.06 -3.91 2.47
CA TYR A 191 2.01 -4.69 1.82
C TYR A 191 1.02 -5.20 2.87
N ILE A 192 -0.26 -4.92 2.64
CA ILE A 192 -1.35 -5.27 3.55
C ILE A 192 -2.30 -6.22 2.83
N ASP A 193 -2.40 -7.44 3.33
CA ASP A 193 -3.30 -8.45 2.77
C ASP A 193 -4.75 -8.15 3.14
N THR A 194 -5.65 -8.38 2.20
CA THR A 194 -7.08 -8.12 2.36
C THR A 194 -7.88 -9.32 1.82
N VAL A 195 -9.02 -9.63 2.42
CA VAL A 195 -9.91 -10.70 1.94
C VAL A 195 -11.20 -10.15 1.36
N SER A 196 -11.88 -10.95 0.53
CA SER A 196 -13.20 -10.61 0.00
C SER A 196 -14.16 -10.31 1.15
N ASN A 197 -14.87 -9.18 1.08
CA ASN A 197 -15.77 -8.68 2.14
C ASN A 197 -15.11 -8.34 3.50
N ALA A 198 -13.78 -8.15 3.53
CA ALA A 198 -13.12 -7.61 4.73
C ALA A 198 -13.65 -6.22 5.09
N ALA A 199 -13.61 -5.88 6.38
CA ALA A 199 -13.77 -4.51 6.83
C ALA A 199 -12.74 -3.59 6.12
N PRO A 200 -13.07 -2.31 5.87
CA PRO A 200 -12.13 -1.36 5.30
C PRO A 200 -10.83 -1.30 6.12
N CYS A 201 -9.69 -1.29 5.44
CA CYS A 201 -8.42 -1.09 6.12
C CYS A 201 -8.34 0.37 6.61
N LYS A 202 -7.87 0.58 7.84
CA LYS A 202 -7.69 1.93 8.39
C LYS A 202 -6.22 2.17 8.63
N LEU A 203 -5.72 3.27 8.08
CA LEU A 203 -4.39 3.79 8.30
C LEU A 203 -4.49 4.86 9.39
N ASN A 204 -3.83 4.67 10.51
CA ASN A 204 -3.94 5.56 11.66
C ASN A 204 -2.57 6.13 12.00
N ILE A 205 -2.50 7.43 12.17
CA ILE A 205 -1.41 8.12 12.86
C ILE A 205 -1.99 8.67 14.15
N ALA A 206 -1.49 8.18 15.27
CA ALA A 206 -1.73 8.78 16.58
C ALA A 206 -0.47 9.55 16.96
N SER A 207 -0.64 10.81 17.35
CA SER A 207 0.47 11.70 17.68
C SER A 207 0.21 12.49 18.95
N THR A 208 1.22 12.55 19.81
CA THR A 208 1.20 13.32 21.05
C THR A 208 2.45 14.21 21.14
N GLY A 209 2.40 15.28 21.93
CA GLY A 209 3.57 16.16 22.13
C GLY A 209 3.84 17.14 20.99
N ASN A 210 5.11 17.47 20.75
CA ASN A 210 5.52 18.48 19.76
C ASN A 210 5.48 17.91 18.33
N MET A 211 4.74 18.60 17.45
CA MET A 211 4.45 18.15 16.09
C MET A 211 5.19 18.92 14.99
N ALA A 212 6.11 19.84 15.33
CA ALA A 212 6.71 20.79 14.39
C ALA A 212 7.42 20.16 13.17
N ASN A 213 7.88 18.91 13.29
CA ASN A 213 8.63 18.21 12.24
C ASN A 213 7.88 17.01 11.64
N ARG A 214 6.64 16.77 12.04
CA ARG A 214 5.86 15.63 11.57
C ARG A 214 5.38 15.88 10.16
N ARG A 215 5.53 14.86 9.31
CA ARG A 215 4.98 14.89 7.96
C ARG A 215 4.88 13.48 7.43
N TRP A 216 3.79 13.21 6.73
CA TRP A 216 3.67 12.00 5.95
C TRP A 216 3.01 12.29 4.61
N ARG A 217 3.43 11.51 3.63
CA ARG A 217 2.79 11.32 2.33
C ARG A 217 2.87 9.84 2.04
N ILE A 218 1.73 9.17 2.15
CA ILE A 218 1.61 7.74 1.90
C ILE A 218 0.77 7.56 0.65
N LYS A 219 1.37 6.96 -0.38
CA LYS A 219 0.64 6.57 -1.58
C LYS A 219 0.04 5.18 -1.35
N VAL A 220 -1.28 5.11 -1.46
CA VAL A 220 -2.07 3.88 -1.33
C VAL A 220 -2.40 3.35 -2.71
N SER A 221 -1.86 2.17 -3.03
CA SER A 221 -2.15 1.43 -4.25
C SER A 221 -2.95 0.18 -3.89
N GLN A 222 -4.03 -0.09 -4.61
CA GLN A 222 -4.87 -1.27 -4.48
C GLN A 222 -4.50 -2.26 -5.57
N ILE A 223 -4.06 -3.45 -5.18
CA ILE A 223 -3.55 -4.49 -6.05
C ILE A 223 -4.63 -5.57 -6.20
N PRO A 224 -5.07 -5.87 -7.44
CA PRO A 224 -6.03 -6.93 -7.69
C PRO A 224 -5.44 -8.30 -7.34
N CYS A 225 -6.29 -9.30 -7.21
CA CYS A 225 -5.90 -10.69 -7.08
C CYS A 225 -5.21 -11.14 -8.38
N CYS A 226 -3.87 -11.25 -8.36
CA CYS A 226 -3.07 -11.53 -9.55
C CYS A 226 -1.70 -12.12 -9.18
N ASP A 227 -0.98 -12.64 -10.18
CA ASP A 227 0.31 -13.33 -9.99
C ASP A 227 1.46 -12.41 -9.54
N TYR A 228 1.31 -11.09 -9.69
CA TYR A 228 2.32 -10.11 -9.31
C TYR A 228 2.08 -9.48 -7.93
N LYS A 229 1.07 -9.95 -7.18
CA LYS A 229 0.88 -9.57 -5.76
C LYS A 229 2.06 -10.05 -4.91
N ALA A 230 2.32 -9.39 -3.79
CA ALA A 230 3.25 -9.95 -2.82
C ALA A 230 2.67 -11.26 -2.24
N PRO A 231 3.51 -12.27 -1.94
CA PRO A 231 3.04 -13.47 -1.26
C PRO A 231 2.35 -13.13 0.07
N GLU A 232 1.41 -13.97 0.48
CA GLU A 232 0.64 -13.74 1.71
C GLU A 232 1.55 -13.70 2.94
N GLY A 233 1.30 -12.76 3.84
CA GLY A 233 2.10 -12.53 5.03
C GLY A 233 3.34 -11.65 4.82
N CYS A 234 3.75 -11.38 3.58
CA CYS A 234 4.90 -10.51 3.30
C CYS A 234 4.55 -9.04 3.53
N LEU A 235 5.15 -8.41 4.54
CA LEU A 235 4.95 -6.98 4.79
C LEU A 235 5.84 -6.13 3.88
N GLN A 236 7.07 -6.56 3.62
CA GLN A 236 7.94 -5.97 2.61
C GLN A 236 8.12 -6.95 1.46
N TYR A 237 7.95 -6.49 0.22
CA TYR A 237 8.15 -7.30 -0.98
C TYR A 237 9.02 -6.57 -1.99
N PHE A 238 10.05 -7.25 -2.48
CA PHE A 238 11.03 -6.71 -3.41
C PHE A 238 11.05 -7.55 -4.69
N THR A 239 11.10 -6.88 -5.85
CA THR A 239 10.99 -7.55 -7.16
C THR A 239 12.22 -7.38 -8.05
N ALA A 240 13.16 -6.52 -7.65
CA ALA A 240 14.41 -6.30 -8.38
C ALA A 240 15.36 -7.48 -8.21
N SER A 241 16.35 -7.61 -9.10
CA SER A 241 17.43 -8.60 -8.97
C SER A 241 18.39 -8.26 -7.83
N THR A 242 18.56 -6.97 -7.54
CA THR A 242 19.38 -6.45 -6.44
C THR A 242 18.65 -5.30 -5.76
N GLY A 243 18.94 -5.07 -4.48
CA GLY A 243 18.41 -3.91 -3.76
C GLY A 243 18.78 -3.91 -2.29
N GLN A 244 18.13 -3.04 -1.53
CA GLN A 244 18.35 -2.89 -0.10
C GLN A 244 17.08 -3.20 0.68
N ILE A 245 17.23 -3.99 1.73
CA ILE A 245 16.22 -4.26 2.75
C ILE A 245 16.65 -3.51 4.00
N ARG A 246 15.75 -2.71 4.55
CA ARG A 246 15.98 -1.96 5.78
C ARG A 246 14.85 -2.23 6.75
N SER A 247 15.19 -2.46 8.01
CA SER A 247 14.18 -2.44 9.07
C SER A 247 13.51 -1.06 9.13
N PHE A 248 12.27 -1.02 9.61
CA PHE A 248 11.61 0.26 9.88
C PHE A 248 12.42 1.10 10.88
N ASN A 249 12.41 2.42 10.70
CA ASN A 249 13.21 3.42 11.42
C ASN A 249 14.74 3.23 11.37
N PHE A 250 15.28 2.46 10.42
CA PHE A 250 16.73 2.40 10.24
C PHE A 250 17.30 3.74 9.75
N ILE A 251 18.23 4.31 10.52
CA ILE A 251 18.99 5.51 10.14
C ILE A 251 20.48 5.23 10.36
N ARG A 252 21.28 5.32 9.30
CA ARG A 252 22.69 4.94 9.30
C ARG A 252 23.53 5.69 10.35
N ASP A 253 23.34 7.01 10.44
CA ASP A 253 24.22 7.92 11.20
C ASP A 253 23.92 7.99 12.71
N ASN A 254 23.56 6.87 13.35
CA ASN A 254 23.27 6.77 14.80
C ASN A 254 22.10 7.64 15.32
N ALA A 255 21.36 8.27 14.43
CA ALA A 255 20.20 9.11 14.79
C ALA A 255 18.88 8.32 14.92
N GLY A 256 18.88 7.06 14.48
CA GLY A 256 17.72 6.17 14.52
C GLY A 256 17.87 5.11 15.59
N LYS A 257 16.75 4.52 15.99
CA LYS A 257 16.69 3.45 16.99
C LYS A 257 15.82 2.30 16.47
N LYS A 258 16.29 1.06 16.67
CA LYS A 258 15.54 -0.16 16.37
C LYS A 258 14.15 -0.07 17.00
N LEU A 259 13.14 -0.43 16.23
CA LEU A 259 11.79 -0.54 16.75
C LEU A 259 11.61 -1.89 17.44
N SER A 260 10.97 -1.89 18.61
CA SER A 260 10.60 -3.10 19.34
C SER A 260 9.24 -3.63 18.86
N ASN A 261 8.89 -4.85 19.27
CA ASN A 261 7.63 -5.52 18.94
C ASN A 261 7.40 -5.63 17.43
N GLN A 262 8.41 -6.09 16.70
CA GLN A 262 8.36 -6.25 15.25
C GLN A 262 8.32 -7.73 14.90
N ASP A 263 7.25 -8.20 14.27
CA ASP A 263 7.19 -9.55 13.69
C ASP A 263 6.59 -9.44 12.28
N TYR A 264 7.45 -9.54 11.28
CA TYR A 264 7.04 -9.45 9.88
C TYR A 264 7.97 -10.22 8.94
N ALA A 265 7.42 -10.59 7.79
CA ALA A 265 8.18 -11.22 6.72
C ALA A 265 8.59 -10.21 5.65
N VAL A 266 9.82 -10.38 5.18
CA VAL A 266 10.41 -9.72 4.02
C VAL A 266 10.56 -10.76 2.92
N CYS A 267 10.02 -10.47 1.74
CA CYS A 267 9.99 -11.41 0.64
C CYS A 267 10.64 -10.83 -0.61
N ILE A 268 11.32 -11.68 -1.36
CA ILE A 268 11.92 -11.33 -2.65
C ILE A 268 11.29 -12.19 -3.73
N ARG A 269 10.80 -11.57 -4.80
CA ARG A 269 10.30 -12.28 -5.97
C ARG A 269 11.46 -13.04 -6.62
N MET A 270 11.29 -14.34 -6.81
CA MET A 270 12.21 -15.11 -7.62
C MET A 270 12.12 -14.65 -9.09
N ASN A 271 13.17 -14.05 -9.61
CA ASN A 271 13.25 -13.70 -11.02
C ASN A 271 13.58 -14.95 -11.86
N VAL A 272 13.28 -14.89 -13.15
CA VAL A 272 13.56 -15.98 -14.09
C VAL A 272 15.05 -16.34 -14.03
N ASN A 273 15.34 -17.65 -14.03
CA ASN A 273 16.70 -18.21 -13.94
C ASN A 273 17.47 -17.91 -12.63
N ASN A 274 16.80 -17.45 -11.57
CA ASN A 274 17.45 -17.27 -10.28
C ASN A 274 17.12 -18.42 -9.31
N CYS A 275 18.16 -18.94 -8.65
CA CYS A 275 18.09 -20.09 -7.77
C CYS A 275 18.40 -19.76 -6.30
N GLY A 276 19.01 -18.62 -6.02
CA GLY A 276 19.31 -18.20 -4.65
C GLY A 276 19.30 -16.69 -4.45
N VAL A 277 19.62 -16.26 -3.23
CA VAL A 277 19.83 -14.88 -2.85
C VAL A 277 21.08 -14.80 -1.97
N CYS A 278 21.96 -13.85 -2.29
CA CYS A 278 23.06 -13.42 -1.44
C CYS A 278 22.60 -12.18 -0.65
N TYR A 279 22.84 -12.16 0.64
CA TYR A 279 22.65 -11.04 1.55
C TYR A 279 24.00 -10.55 2.05
N SER A 280 24.15 -9.25 2.22
CA SER A 280 25.34 -8.65 2.84
C SER A 280 24.94 -7.36 3.55
N GLN A 281 25.69 -6.93 4.56
CA GLN A 281 25.44 -5.63 5.17
C GLN A 281 25.58 -4.51 4.14
N CYS A 282 24.72 -3.50 4.23
CA CYS A 282 24.74 -2.36 3.32
C CYS A 282 26.11 -1.66 3.31
N ASP A 283 26.65 -1.42 4.50
CA ASP A 283 28.01 -0.96 4.74
C ASP A 283 28.57 -1.67 5.99
N PRO A 284 29.51 -2.62 5.81
CA PRO A 284 30.07 -3.39 6.93
C PRO A 284 30.90 -2.52 7.90
N THR A 285 31.23 -1.27 7.54
CA THR A 285 32.02 -0.35 8.37
C THR A 285 31.18 0.61 9.21
N LYS A 286 29.84 0.58 9.07
CA LYS A 286 28.91 1.54 9.69
C LYS A 286 27.94 0.93 10.70
N ASN A 287 28.18 -0.32 11.09
CA ASN A 287 27.30 -1.09 11.97
C ASN A 287 25.86 -1.08 11.39
N ASP A 288 25.76 -1.28 10.08
CA ASP A 288 24.48 -1.35 9.36
C ASP A 288 23.69 -2.63 9.74
N PHE A 289 24.23 -3.50 10.59
CA PHE A 289 23.50 -4.57 11.28
C PHE A 289 23.72 -4.39 12.78
N SER A 290 22.63 -4.17 13.50
CA SER A 290 22.67 -3.74 14.89
C SER A 290 21.36 -4.15 15.55
N ILE A 291 21.25 -5.45 15.85
CA ILE A 291 19.99 -6.07 16.28
C ILE A 291 20.00 -6.42 17.77
N SER A 292 21.13 -6.87 18.33
CA SER A 292 21.27 -7.18 19.76
C SER A 292 22.76 -7.11 20.18
N GLY A 293 23.08 -7.40 21.44
CA GLY A 293 24.44 -7.80 21.85
C GLY A 293 25.54 -6.74 21.83
N MET A 294 25.26 -5.45 21.57
CA MET A 294 26.30 -4.42 21.70
C MET A 294 26.54 -4.10 23.17
N ASN A 295 27.65 -4.57 23.74
CA ASN A 295 28.09 -4.04 25.02
C ASN A 295 28.32 -2.52 24.85
N THR A 296 27.71 -1.72 25.72
CA THR A 296 27.72 -0.25 25.64
C THR A 296 28.92 0.38 26.34
N ASN A 297 29.87 -0.44 26.82
CA ASN A 297 30.99 0.00 27.65
C ASN A 297 32.37 -0.12 26.99
N MET A 298 32.45 -0.50 25.71
CA MET A 298 33.74 -0.53 24.99
C MET A 298 33.75 0.49 23.86
N ASN A 299 34.49 1.57 24.10
CA ASN A 299 35.29 2.20 23.05
C ASN A 299 36.13 1.07 22.43
N THR A 300 35.91 0.75 21.15
CA THR A 300 36.52 -0.30 20.29
C THR A 300 35.78 -1.65 20.12
N ASP A 301 35.27 -1.87 18.89
CA ASP A 301 35.33 -3.11 18.10
C ASP A 301 34.71 -4.45 18.54
N SER A 302 34.11 -4.63 19.72
CA SER A 302 33.43 -5.90 20.01
C SER A 302 31.98 -5.91 19.50
N MET A 303 31.81 -6.15 18.20
CA MET A 303 30.52 -6.51 17.60
C MET A 303 30.22 -7.99 17.89
N ASP A 304 29.75 -8.29 19.10
CA ASP A 304 29.31 -9.65 19.40
C ASP A 304 28.23 -10.04 18.39
N SER A 305 28.48 -11.15 17.70
CA SER A 305 27.69 -11.63 16.58
C SER A 305 27.34 -13.06 16.88
N GLU A 306 26.07 -13.38 16.76
CA GLU A 306 25.55 -14.70 17.05
C GLU A 306 24.74 -15.17 15.86
N ALA A 307 24.91 -16.45 15.52
CA ALA A 307 24.14 -17.10 14.48
C ALA A 307 23.91 -18.57 14.84
N GLY A 308 22.67 -19.03 14.62
CA GLY A 308 22.30 -20.41 14.94
C GLY A 308 20.81 -20.58 15.20
N GLY A 309 20.36 -21.83 15.36
CA GLY A 309 18.97 -22.16 15.70
C GLY A 309 18.66 -22.07 17.20
N THR A 310 19.67 -22.18 18.06
CA THR A 310 19.58 -22.12 19.53
C THR A 310 19.94 -20.76 20.11
N ASP A 311 20.76 -19.99 19.39
CA ASP A 311 21.16 -18.63 19.76
C ASP A 311 20.18 -17.60 19.19
N CYS A 312 20.37 -16.32 19.55
CA CYS A 312 19.49 -15.25 19.09
C CYS A 312 18.01 -15.50 19.42
N THR A 313 17.67 -15.51 20.71
CA THR A 313 16.32 -15.90 21.20
C THR A 313 15.34 -14.74 21.36
N THR A 314 15.82 -13.49 21.37
CA THR A 314 15.02 -12.28 21.59
C THR A 314 14.82 -11.50 20.30
N ASP A 315 15.88 -10.84 19.84
CA ASP A 315 15.89 -9.99 18.64
C ASP A 315 16.76 -10.62 17.56
N PHE A 316 16.18 -10.92 16.40
CA PHE A 316 16.89 -11.55 15.30
C PHE A 316 16.18 -11.39 13.96
N ILE A 317 16.94 -11.65 12.90
CA ILE A 317 16.36 -12.04 11.61
C ILE A 317 16.55 -13.53 11.39
N THR A 318 15.65 -14.16 10.65
CA THR A 318 15.81 -15.57 10.23
C THR A 318 15.94 -15.64 8.73
N ILE A 319 16.97 -16.34 8.26
CA ILE A 319 17.15 -16.69 6.84
C ILE A 319 17.14 -18.23 6.75
N PRO A 320 16.16 -18.84 6.04
CA PRO A 320 16.11 -20.28 5.87
C PRO A 320 17.30 -20.81 5.08
N CYS A 321 17.95 -21.87 5.59
CA CYS A 321 19.07 -22.55 4.94
C CYS A 321 20.15 -21.58 4.50
N ALA A 322 20.49 -20.68 5.41
CA ALA A 322 21.55 -19.71 5.24
C ALA A 322 22.90 -20.41 5.21
N THR A 323 23.85 -19.87 4.46
CA THR A 323 25.21 -20.41 4.35
C THR A 323 26.21 -19.34 3.93
N THR A 324 27.47 -19.45 4.35
CA THR A 324 28.58 -18.60 3.91
C THR A 324 29.37 -19.20 2.73
N ASP A 325 29.15 -20.48 2.41
CA ASP A 325 29.92 -21.22 1.39
C ASP A 325 29.42 -21.02 -0.05
N ASN A 326 28.39 -20.19 -0.26
CA ASN A 326 27.71 -20.00 -1.56
C ASN A 326 27.25 -21.33 -2.21
N GLU A 327 27.02 -22.35 -1.40
CA GLU A 327 26.50 -23.65 -1.82
C GLU A 327 25.29 -24.01 -0.98
N LYS A 328 24.34 -24.78 -1.54
CA LYS A 328 23.19 -25.20 -0.76
C LYS A 328 23.64 -26.18 0.32
N PRO A 329 23.40 -25.91 1.62
CA PRO A 329 23.82 -26.82 2.67
C PRO A 329 23.04 -28.15 2.58
N THR A 330 23.71 -29.24 2.96
CA THR A 330 23.12 -30.59 2.99
C THR A 330 21.93 -30.64 3.95
N ASP A 331 22.10 -30.06 5.14
CA ASP A 331 21.05 -29.91 6.15
C ASP A 331 20.52 -28.47 6.11
N CYS A 332 19.23 -28.35 5.78
CA CYS A 332 18.59 -27.08 5.46
C CYS A 332 17.81 -26.58 6.68
N GLU A 333 18.52 -25.99 7.64
CA GLU A 333 17.92 -25.41 8.85
C GLU A 333 17.74 -23.89 8.75
N ALA A 334 16.79 -23.34 9.51
CA ALA A 334 16.61 -21.90 9.57
C ALA A 334 17.61 -21.28 10.55
N ILE A 335 18.48 -20.40 10.05
CA ILE A 335 19.50 -19.73 10.86
C ILE A 335 18.97 -18.39 11.31
N ARG A 336 19.08 -18.11 12.62
CA ARG A 336 18.81 -16.79 13.20
C ARG A 336 20.10 -16.00 13.24
N PHE A 337 20.03 -14.70 12.96
CA PHE A 337 21.15 -13.76 13.01
C PHE A 337 20.78 -12.61 13.92
N CYS A 338 21.67 -12.31 14.86
CA CYS A 338 21.56 -11.17 15.77
C CYS A 338 22.96 -10.62 16.08
N GLY A 339 23.07 -9.63 16.97
CA GLY A 339 24.35 -8.98 17.24
C GLY A 339 24.67 -7.82 16.30
N GLY A 340 25.97 -7.65 16.02
CA GLY A 340 26.55 -6.56 15.21
C GLY A 340 27.00 -6.91 13.79
N SER A 341 27.11 -8.20 13.46
CA SER A 341 27.57 -8.68 12.16
C SER A 341 26.57 -9.64 11.52
N LEU A 342 26.38 -9.54 10.21
CA LEU A 342 25.70 -10.58 9.44
C LEU A 342 26.73 -11.64 9.05
N ASN A 343 26.82 -12.73 9.82
CA ASN A 343 27.71 -13.85 9.53
C ASN A 343 27.14 -15.15 10.14
N GLU A 344 27.12 -16.24 9.36
CA GLU A 344 26.61 -17.54 9.79
C GLU A 344 27.49 -18.19 10.87
N ASN A 345 28.79 -17.92 10.86
CA ASN A 345 29.76 -18.52 11.77
C ASN A 345 29.87 -17.78 13.11
N ALA A 346 28.93 -16.86 13.40
CA ALA A 346 28.95 -16.03 14.62
C ALA A 346 30.26 -15.22 14.79
N ASP A 347 30.81 -14.74 13.68
CA ASP A 347 32.04 -13.94 13.65
C ASP A 347 31.70 -12.44 13.63
N ALA A 348 32.48 -11.64 14.37
CA ALA A 348 32.40 -10.18 14.39
C ALA A 348 32.71 -9.55 13.01
N VAL A 349 33.36 -10.29 12.11
CA VAL A 349 33.61 -9.84 10.72
C VAL A 349 32.40 -10.14 9.83
N PRO A 350 31.79 -9.13 9.19
CA PRO A 350 30.69 -9.32 8.24
C PRO A 350 31.05 -10.23 7.07
N ALA A 351 30.17 -11.16 6.73
CA ALA A 351 30.32 -12.03 5.56
C ALA A 351 29.03 -12.07 4.72
N PRO A 352 29.13 -12.25 3.39
CA PRO A 352 27.96 -12.55 2.58
C PRO A 352 27.29 -13.85 3.03
N VAL A 353 25.97 -13.84 3.15
CA VAL A 353 25.15 -15.00 3.52
C VAL A 353 24.21 -15.35 2.38
N TYR A 354 24.24 -16.59 1.94
CA TYR A 354 23.47 -17.10 0.81
C TYR A 354 22.30 -17.95 1.29
N THR A 355 21.25 -18.00 0.51
CA THR A 355 20.21 -19.03 0.62
C THR A 355 19.73 -19.43 -0.76
N PHE A 356 19.56 -20.74 -0.95
CA PHE A 356 18.95 -21.33 -2.14
C PHE A 356 17.56 -21.91 -1.83
N ARG A 357 17.03 -21.64 -0.63
CA ARG A 357 15.71 -22.09 -0.19
C ARG A 357 14.63 -21.22 -0.81
N LYS A 358 13.64 -21.87 -1.41
CA LYS A 358 12.45 -21.22 -1.99
C LYS A 358 11.24 -21.45 -1.08
N PRO A 359 10.32 -20.47 -0.94
CA PRO A 359 10.42 -19.09 -1.43
C PRO A 359 11.51 -18.28 -0.71
N PHE A 360 12.01 -17.21 -1.35
CA PHE A 360 13.00 -16.30 -0.74
C PHE A 360 12.32 -15.40 0.30
N VAL A 361 12.44 -15.79 1.56
CA VAL A 361 11.80 -15.11 2.69
C VAL A 361 12.82 -14.93 3.81
N MET A 362 12.87 -13.72 4.36
CA MET A 362 13.56 -13.38 5.60
C MET A 362 12.49 -12.98 6.63
N ARG A 363 12.54 -13.50 7.85
CA ARG A 363 11.65 -13.08 8.93
C ARG A 363 12.39 -12.13 9.87
N VAL A 364 11.74 -11.06 10.29
CA VAL A 364 12.23 -10.14 11.32
C VAL A 364 11.43 -10.41 12.59
N MET A 365 12.12 -10.66 13.71
CA MET A 365 11.52 -10.86 15.02
C MET A 365 12.29 -10.02 16.04
N PHE A 366 11.70 -8.90 16.45
CA PHE A 366 12.19 -8.07 17.55
C PHE A 366 11.18 -8.08 18.69
N ASP A 367 11.64 -8.44 19.88
CA ASP A 367 10.77 -8.54 21.05
C ASP A 367 10.47 -7.15 21.64
N GLY A 368 9.79 -7.12 22.79
CA GLY A 368 9.42 -5.88 23.47
C GLY A 368 10.42 -5.42 24.54
N ASN A 369 11.52 -6.13 24.76
CA ASN A 369 12.37 -6.03 25.95
C ASN A 369 13.76 -5.46 25.62
N ASP A 370 13.80 -4.43 24.76
CA ASP A 370 15.03 -3.71 24.43
C ASP A 370 15.60 -2.96 25.64
N ASP A 371 16.90 -3.13 25.89
CA ASP A 371 17.63 -2.35 26.90
C ASP A 371 17.66 -0.87 26.48
N PRO A 372 17.13 0.05 27.30
CA PRO A 372 17.07 1.47 26.96
C PRO A 372 18.45 2.11 26.75
N ASN A 373 19.51 1.53 27.32
CA ASN A 373 20.88 2.01 27.20
C ASN A 373 21.54 1.61 25.87
N ASN A 374 21.03 0.58 25.20
CA ASN A 374 21.58 0.15 23.93
C ASN A 374 21.10 1.08 22.80
N ASN A 375 22.04 1.51 21.97
CA ASN A 375 21.74 2.34 20.79
C ASN A 375 21.73 1.50 19.51
N LEU A 376 20.82 0.52 19.48
CA LEU A 376 20.66 -0.38 18.34
C LEU A 376 19.91 0.34 17.22
N LYS A 377 20.37 0.19 15.97
CA LYS A 377 19.79 0.86 14.80
C LYS A 377 18.83 -0.02 14.00
N GLY A 378 18.81 -1.32 14.25
CA GLY A 378 18.17 -2.31 13.39
C GLY A 378 19.14 -2.74 12.28
N PHE A 379 18.65 -2.90 11.05
CA PHE A 379 19.52 -3.37 9.95
C PHE A 379 19.26 -2.69 8.60
N CYS A 380 20.31 -2.67 7.79
CA CYS A 380 20.33 -2.46 6.35
C CYS A 380 21.14 -3.59 5.71
N ILE A 381 20.49 -4.35 4.83
CA ILE A 381 21.06 -5.49 4.12
C ILE A 381 20.89 -5.27 2.61
N ASN A 382 21.97 -5.37 1.86
CA ASN A 382 21.92 -5.53 0.41
C ASN A 382 21.49 -6.98 0.09
N TYR A 383 20.63 -7.15 -0.91
CA TYR A 383 20.35 -8.46 -1.49
C TYR A 383 20.73 -8.49 -2.97
N ALA A 384 21.18 -9.64 -3.44
CA ALA A 384 21.45 -9.93 -4.84
C ALA A 384 20.99 -11.35 -5.16
N GLN A 385 20.04 -11.50 -6.08
CA GLN A 385 19.60 -12.82 -6.53
C GLN A 385 20.69 -13.51 -7.35
N GLN A 386 20.91 -14.78 -7.06
CA GLN A 386 21.90 -15.64 -7.69
C GLN A 386 21.27 -16.41 -8.84
N LEU A 387 21.96 -16.45 -9.97
CA LEU A 387 21.58 -17.31 -11.09
C LEU A 387 21.66 -18.78 -10.69
N CYS A 388 20.84 -19.60 -11.35
CA CYS A 388 21.16 -21.00 -11.55
C CYS A 388 22.33 -21.09 -12.56
#